data_AF-A0A942QY67-F1
#
_entry.id   AF-A0A942QY67-F1
#
_cell.length_a   1.000
_cell.length_b   1.000
_cell.length_c   1.000
_cell.angle_alpha   90.00
_cell.angle_beta   90.00
_cell.angle_gamma   90.00
#
_symmetry.space_group_name_H-M   'P 1'
#
loop_
_entity.id
_entity.type
_entity.pdbx_description
1 polymer ?
#
loop_
_entity_poly.entity_id
_entity_poly.type
_entity_poly.pdbx_seq_one_letter_code
_entity_poly.pdbx_strand_id
1 'polypeptide(L)'
;MTTTDKRIIISGAPFCYIHKLTEGVPSLLWTFDNLQNVQIVMPKADAAAQSSNNLDIQRGDGALFRFKAESLVLSGEDETDITPAEESSDATGKGKIVFTNNEAPLPTSINSFTAWLKNAKDNMESLLLISIATGFTHHGKSTGTPKVDGWARMLCKLNSDIDFTSGANASSIQLEFVSYKNPVGADAIAAGALEAITFANIAWKGKATNIASPVITAPEEALLLAGDIVLSPDLTYSYA
;
A
#
# COMPACT_ATOMS: atom_id res chain seq x y z
N MET A 1 -40.73 -1.83 20.31
CA MET A 1 -39.35 -2.34 20.46
C MET A 1 -38.56 -1.80 19.29
N THR A 2 -37.66 -0.85 19.53
CA THR A 2 -36.71 -0.35 18.54
C THR A 2 -35.47 -1.25 18.58
N THR A 3 -35.28 -2.07 17.57
CA THR A 3 -34.04 -2.84 17.40
C THR A 3 -32.96 -1.88 16.90
N THR A 4 -32.03 -1.51 17.77
CA THR A 4 -30.81 -0.80 17.34
C THR A 4 -29.94 -1.80 16.59
N ASP A 5 -29.89 -1.69 15.26
CA ASP A 5 -28.97 -2.49 14.45
C ASP A 5 -27.53 -2.16 14.85
N LYS A 6 -26.87 -3.13 15.49
CA LYS A 6 -25.45 -3.02 15.84
C LYS A 6 -24.63 -3.24 14.58
N ARG A 7 -24.03 -2.17 14.04
CA ARG A 7 -22.99 -2.26 13.01
C ARG A 7 -21.73 -2.86 13.62
N ILE A 8 -21.59 -4.18 13.56
CA ILE A 8 -20.35 -4.86 13.92
C ILE A 8 -19.46 -4.86 12.68
N ILE A 9 -18.41 -4.05 12.70
CA ILE A 9 -17.34 -4.08 11.70
C ILE A 9 -16.37 -5.19 12.11
N ILE A 10 -16.18 -6.19 11.26
CA ILE A 10 -15.11 -7.16 11.45
C ILE A 10 -13.83 -6.51 10.92
N SER A 11 -12.96 -6.10 11.85
CA SER A 11 -11.68 -5.49 11.52
C SER A 11 -10.78 -6.45 10.75
N GLY A 12 -10.16 -5.94 9.69
CA GLY A 12 -9.21 -6.66 8.83
C GLY A 12 -9.90 -7.47 7.75
N ALA A 13 -9.73 -7.05 6.48
CA ALA A 13 -9.88 -7.99 5.38
C ALA A 13 -8.50 -8.64 5.14
N PRO A 14 -8.40 -9.97 5.19
CA PRO A 14 -7.12 -10.65 5.11
C PRO A 14 -6.61 -10.77 3.67
N PHE A 15 -7.08 -9.96 2.73
CA PHE A 15 -6.68 -10.10 1.35
C PHE A 15 -6.40 -8.77 0.67
N CYS A 16 -5.46 -8.80 -0.27
CA CYS A 16 -5.13 -7.67 -1.12
C CYS A 16 -4.64 -8.14 -2.49
N TYR A 17 -4.76 -7.25 -3.47
CA TYR A 17 -4.13 -7.38 -4.77
C TYR A 17 -3.01 -6.36 -4.87
N ILE A 18 -1.89 -6.79 -5.43
CA ILE A 18 -0.77 -5.91 -5.75
C ILE A 18 -0.51 -6.06 -7.24
N HIS A 19 -0.66 -4.97 -7.98
CA HIS A 19 -0.36 -4.90 -9.41
C HIS A 19 0.96 -4.16 -9.60
N LYS A 20 1.81 -4.68 -10.46
CA LYS A 20 2.98 -3.96 -10.97
C LYS A 20 2.57 -3.08 -12.13
N LEU A 21 3.06 -1.84 -12.11
CA LEU A 21 2.82 -0.86 -13.15
C LEU A 21 4.11 -0.73 -13.97
N THR A 22 4.09 -1.25 -15.20
CA THR A 22 5.21 -1.17 -16.15
C THR A 22 4.66 -0.75 -17.50
N GLU A 23 5.28 0.25 -18.13
CA GLU A 23 4.99 0.67 -19.52
C GLU A 23 3.49 0.86 -19.81
N GLY A 24 2.74 1.44 -18.86
CA GLY A 24 1.32 1.76 -19.03
C GLY A 24 0.34 0.58 -18.95
N VAL A 25 0.79 -0.66 -18.72
CA VAL A 25 -0.09 -1.82 -18.52
C VAL A 25 0.06 -2.38 -17.11
N PRO A 26 -0.94 -2.21 -16.24
CA PRO A 26 -0.94 -2.86 -14.95
C PRO A 26 -1.00 -4.39 -15.10
N SER A 27 -0.15 -5.09 -14.38
CA SER A 27 -0.13 -6.56 -14.33
C SER A 27 -0.25 -7.03 -12.90
N LEU A 28 -1.04 -8.08 -12.66
CA LEU A 28 -1.17 -8.65 -11.32
C LEU A 28 0.18 -9.26 -10.90
N LEU A 29 0.78 -8.70 -9.85
CA LEU A 29 2.06 -9.15 -9.31
C LEU A 29 1.85 -10.15 -8.18
N TRP A 30 1.05 -9.80 -7.17
CA TRP A 30 0.78 -10.67 -6.02
C TRP A 30 -0.69 -10.61 -5.60
N THR A 31 -1.21 -11.74 -5.13
CA THR A 31 -2.49 -11.80 -4.42
C THR A 31 -2.25 -12.43 -3.06
N PHE A 32 -2.67 -11.74 -2.00
CA PHE A 32 -2.64 -12.27 -0.65
C PHE A 32 -4.07 -12.56 -0.21
N ASP A 33 -4.28 -13.67 0.48
CA ASP A 33 -5.58 -14.06 1.04
C ASP A 33 -5.55 -14.36 2.56
N ASN A 34 -4.37 -14.19 3.17
CA ASN A 34 -4.10 -14.47 4.58
C ASN A 34 -3.32 -13.36 5.31
N LEU A 35 -3.63 -12.09 5.04
CA LEU A 35 -2.99 -10.93 5.68
C LEU A 35 -3.34 -10.82 7.17
N GLN A 36 -2.34 -10.41 7.95
CA GLN A 36 -2.44 -10.12 9.38
C GLN A 36 -2.03 -8.67 9.65
N ASN A 37 -2.53 -8.09 10.76
CA ASN A 37 -2.14 -6.77 11.26
C ASN A 37 -2.17 -5.66 10.18
N VAL A 38 -3.19 -5.68 9.32
CA VAL A 38 -3.36 -4.65 8.28
C VAL A 38 -3.57 -3.29 8.92
N GLN A 39 -2.73 -2.32 8.54
CA GLN A 39 -2.82 -0.93 8.95
C GLN A 39 -2.80 -0.05 7.70
N ILE A 40 -3.77 0.85 7.60
CA ILE A 40 -3.81 1.91 6.59
C ILE A 40 -3.62 3.22 7.34
N VAL A 41 -2.45 3.84 7.16
CA VAL A 41 -2.06 5.06 7.86
C VAL A 41 -2.16 6.23 6.88
N MET A 42 -3.10 7.12 7.16
CA MET A 42 -3.22 8.42 6.50
C MET A 42 -2.69 9.49 7.47
N PRO A 43 -1.68 10.29 7.09
CA PRO A 43 -1.21 11.38 7.91
C PRO A 43 -2.35 12.38 8.10
N LYS A 44 -2.45 12.94 9.31
CA LYS A 44 -3.34 14.10 9.54
C LYS A 44 -2.83 15.26 8.68
N ALA A 45 -3.73 16.14 8.24
CA ALA A 45 -3.38 17.29 7.39
C ALA A 45 -2.20 18.12 7.94
N ASP A 46 -2.04 18.19 9.27
CA ASP A 46 -0.95 18.93 9.93
C ASP A 46 0.40 18.17 9.99
N ALA A 47 0.44 16.89 9.63
CA ALA A 47 1.66 16.08 9.68
C ALA A 47 2.53 16.18 8.41
N ALA A 48 2.00 16.78 7.34
CA ALA A 48 2.70 16.89 6.04
C ALA A 48 3.89 17.87 6.04
N ALA A 49 4.15 18.57 7.15
CA ALA A 49 5.18 19.60 7.24
C ALA A 49 6.49 19.16 7.94
N GLN A 50 6.64 17.88 8.32
CA GLN A 50 7.64 17.49 9.31
C GLN A 50 8.63 16.37 8.91
N SER A 51 8.99 16.23 7.63
CA SER A 51 10.04 15.27 7.22
C SER A 51 11.29 15.87 6.57
N SER A 52 11.52 17.20 6.63
CA SER A 52 12.86 17.72 6.37
C SER A 52 13.57 18.02 7.68
N ASN A 53 14.61 17.26 7.99
CA ASN A 53 15.63 17.74 8.91
C ASN A 53 16.14 19.05 8.33
N ASN A 54 15.95 20.13 9.07
CA ASN A 54 16.32 21.46 8.66
C ASN A 54 17.41 21.98 9.60
N LEU A 55 18.45 22.57 9.02
CA LEU A 55 19.44 23.33 9.76
C LEU A 55 18.91 24.76 9.92
N ASP A 56 18.54 25.10 11.14
CA ASP A 56 18.06 26.43 11.49
C ASP A 56 19.22 27.27 12.05
N ILE A 57 19.57 28.38 11.38
CA ILE A 57 20.54 29.36 11.88
C ILE A 57 19.76 30.57 12.40
N GLN A 58 19.81 30.79 13.71
CA GLN A 58 19.21 31.97 14.33
C GLN A 58 20.18 33.16 14.27
N ARG A 59 19.74 34.25 13.67
CA ARG A 59 20.46 35.54 13.64
C ARG A 59 20.34 36.27 14.96
N GLY A 60 21.21 37.26 15.18
CA GLY A 60 21.19 38.12 16.37
C GLY A 60 19.94 39.00 16.54
N ASP A 61 19.10 39.14 15.51
CA ASP A 61 17.79 39.81 15.56
C ASP A 61 16.61 38.84 15.84
N GLY A 62 16.91 37.56 16.05
CA GLY A 62 15.92 36.51 16.31
C GLY A 62 15.32 35.87 15.05
N ALA A 63 15.65 36.34 13.84
CA ALA A 63 15.18 35.71 12.61
C ALA A 63 15.89 34.37 12.35
N LEU A 64 15.11 33.38 11.88
CA LEU A 64 15.58 32.03 11.57
C LEU A 64 15.79 31.88 10.06
N PHE A 65 17.02 31.53 9.65
CA PHE A 65 17.29 31.02 8.31
C PHE A 65 17.24 29.51 8.33
N ARG A 66 16.40 28.93 7.47
CA ARG A 66 16.17 27.49 7.37
C ARG A 66 16.83 26.94 6.10
N PHE A 67 17.72 25.98 6.26
CA PHE A 67 18.36 25.24 5.17
C PHE A 67 17.96 23.77 5.25
N LYS A 68 17.76 23.12 4.09
CA LYS A 68 17.57 21.67 4.03
C LYS A 68 18.85 21.00 4.54
N ALA A 69 18.75 20.09 5.51
CA ALA A 69 19.90 19.33 5.96
C ALA A 69 20.13 18.17 4.99
N GLU A 70 21.28 18.16 4.32
CA GLU A 70 21.77 17.02 3.55
C GLU A 70 22.76 16.25 4.44
N SER A 71 22.46 14.97 4.71
CA SER A 71 23.36 14.09 5.45
C SER A 71 24.11 13.21 4.46
N LEU A 72 25.42 13.43 4.32
CA LEU A 72 26.26 12.59 3.47
C LEU A 72 26.71 11.33 4.25
N VAL A 73 26.50 10.14 3.70
CA VAL A 73 27.06 8.88 4.22
C VAL A 73 28.20 8.47 3.30
N LEU A 74 29.41 8.43 3.84
CA LEU A 74 30.61 8.04 3.10
C LEU A 74 31.00 6.60 3.42
N SER A 75 31.38 5.84 2.40
CA SER A 75 31.98 4.51 2.52
C SER A 75 33.33 4.61 3.22
N GLY A 76 33.59 3.71 4.18
CA GLY A 76 34.83 3.69 4.95
C GLY A 76 36.04 3.09 4.22
N GLU A 77 35.86 2.52 3.02
CA GLU A 77 36.95 1.89 2.26
C GLU A 77 37.55 2.82 1.21
N ASP A 78 36.73 3.68 0.60
CA ASP A 78 37.10 4.48 -0.57
C ASP A 78 36.53 5.92 -0.55
N GLU A 79 35.90 6.33 0.56
CA GLU A 79 35.25 7.65 0.71
C GLU A 79 34.22 7.96 -0.38
N THR A 80 33.69 6.92 -1.04
CA THR A 80 32.62 7.12 -2.00
C THR A 80 31.33 7.50 -1.29
N ASP A 81 30.58 8.38 -1.92
CA ASP A 81 29.26 8.76 -1.46
C ASP A 81 28.30 7.57 -1.61
N ILE A 82 27.86 7.04 -0.48
CA ILE A 82 26.85 5.98 -0.36
C ILE A 82 25.58 6.50 0.30
N THR A 83 25.40 7.82 0.32
CA THR A 83 24.17 8.44 0.80
C THR A 83 23.00 7.84 0.05
N PRO A 84 21.98 7.30 0.75
CA PRO A 84 20.77 6.85 0.09
C PRO A 84 20.27 7.98 -0.80
N ALA A 85 19.97 7.67 -2.07
CA ALA A 85 19.45 8.67 -3.00
C ALA A 85 18.30 9.44 -2.32
N GLU A 86 18.25 10.77 -2.49
CA GLU A 86 17.16 11.58 -1.94
C GLU A 86 15.83 10.87 -2.25
N GLU A 87 14.88 10.90 -1.29
CA GLU A 87 13.52 10.42 -1.51
C GLU A 87 13.10 10.87 -2.92
N SER A 88 12.81 9.89 -3.78
CA SER A 88 12.41 10.14 -5.16
C SER A 88 11.42 11.30 -5.16
N SER A 89 11.56 12.25 -6.09
CA SER A 89 10.65 13.41 -6.21
C SER A 89 9.17 13.02 -6.27
N ASP A 90 8.90 11.73 -6.49
CA ASP A 90 7.60 11.13 -6.66
C ASP A 90 7.03 10.51 -5.38
N ALA A 91 7.82 10.35 -4.31
CA ALA A 91 7.31 9.99 -2.98
C ALA A 91 6.41 11.12 -2.46
N THR A 92 5.17 10.81 -2.08
CA THR A 92 4.19 11.84 -1.69
C THR A 92 4.04 12.04 -0.19
N GLY A 93 4.44 11.04 0.62
CA GLY A 93 4.26 11.08 2.08
C GLY A 93 2.80 11.16 2.54
N LYS A 94 1.84 10.94 1.64
CA LYS A 94 0.39 11.03 1.89
C LYS A 94 -0.20 9.78 2.54
N GLY A 95 0.59 8.72 2.68
CA GLY A 95 0.32 7.66 3.64
C GLY A 95 1.08 6.38 3.38
N LYS A 96 0.75 5.38 4.19
CA LYS A 96 1.38 4.06 4.12
C LYS A 96 0.40 2.95 4.44
N ILE A 97 0.63 1.79 3.83
CA ILE A 97 -0.11 0.56 4.09
C ILE A 97 0.87 -0.46 4.61
N VAL A 98 0.58 -1.02 5.77
CA VAL A 98 1.43 -2.00 6.44
C VAL A 98 0.63 -3.27 6.67
N PHE A 99 1.20 -4.42 6.35
CA PHE A 99 0.60 -5.70 6.70
C PHE A 99 1.67 -6.75 7.00
N THR A 100 1.28 -7.76 7.76
CA THR A 100 2.11 -8.92 8.06
C THR A 100 1.61 -10.10 7.26
N ASN A 101 2.54 -10.88 6.71
CA ASN A 101 2.25 -12.08 5.96
C ASN A 101 3.24 -13.19 6.34
N ASN A 102 2.78 -14.43 6.35
CA ASN A 102 3.56 -15.61 6.73
C ASN A 102 3.57 -16.70 5.64
N GLU A 103 2.96 -16.44 4.48
CA GLU A 103 2.83 -17.40 3.38
C GLU A 103 3.19 -16.75 2.03
N ALA A 104 3.50 -17.53 1.00
CA ALA A 104 3.73 -16.96 -0.33
C ALA A 104 2.39 -16.53 -0.96
N PRO A 105 2.36 -15.46 -1.79
CA PRO A 105 1.13 -15.01 -2.45
C PRO A 105 0.59 -16.03 -3.45
N LEU A 106 -0.75 -16.13 -3.52
CA LEU A 106 -1.48 -16.93 -4.50
C LEU A 106 -1.63 -16.22 -5.85
N PRO A 107 -2.05 -16.96 -6.88
CA PRO A 107 -1.38 -18.13 -7.44
C PRO A 107 -0.36 -17.61 -8.47
N THR A 108 0.79 -17.20 -7.99
CA THR A 108 1.89 -16.80 -8.88
C THR A 108 2.79 -18.02 -9.06
N SER A 109 3.60 -18.07 -10.12
CA SER A 109 4.59 -19.12 -10.40
C SER A 109 5.70 -19.25 -9.34
N ILE A 110 5.48 -18.68 -8.16
CA ILE A 110 6.39 -18.55 -7.03
C ILE A 110 6.04 -19.65 -6.03
N ASN A 111 6.71 -20.79 -6.16
CA ASN A 111 6.37 -22.01 -5.43
C ASN A 111 6.97 -22.07 -4.01
N SER A 112 7.62 -21.02 -3.51
CA SER A 112 8.21 -21.00 -2.17
C SER A 112 8.27 -19.59 -1.57
N PHE A 113 8.24 -19.53 -0.23
CA PHE A 113 8.36 -18.28 0.51
C PHE A 113 9.68 -17.55 0.20
N THR A 114 10.80 -18.27 0.11
CA THR A 114 12.10 -17.69 -0.25
C THR A 114 12.12 -17.13 -1.68
N ALA A 115 11.50 -17.83 -2.65
CA ALA A 115 11.38 -17.33 -4.02
C ALA A 115 10.53 -16.04 -4.06
N TRP A 116 9.50 -15.97 -3.23
CA TRP A 116 8.71 -14.75 -3.07
C TRP A 116 9.52 -13.62 -2.46
N LEU A 117 10.30 -13.85 -1.41
CA LEU A 117 11.16 -12.81 -0.82
C LEU A 117 12.17 -12.26 -1.83
N LYS A 118 12.77 -13.13 -2.67
CA LYS A 118 13.63 -12.67 -3.77
C LYS A 118 12.84 -11.82 -4.76
N ASN A 119 11.67 -12.28 -5.18
CA ASN A 119 10.82 -11.53 -6.10
C ASN A 119 10.37 -10.18 -5.52
N ALA A 120 10.10 -10.11 -4.22
CA ALA A 120 9.80 -8.87 -3.52
C ALA A 120 11.00 -7.92 -3.53
N LYS A 121 12.22 -8.42 -3.27
CA LYS A 121 13.47 -7.64 -3.42
C LYS A 121 13.66 -7.11 -4.84
N ASP A 122 13.44 -7.96 -5.85
CA ASP A 122 13.57 -7.58 -7.27
C ASP A 122 12.54 -6.50 -7.68
N ASN A 123 11.47 -6.29 -6.90
CA ASN A 123 10.40 -5.32 -7.18
C ASN A 123 10.32 -4.18 -6.15
N MET A 124 11.31 -4.00 -5.27
CA MET A 124 11.31 -2.89 -4.28
C MET A 124 11.20 -1.52 -4.95
N GLU A 125 11.89 -1.34 -6.07
CA GLU A 125 11.89 -0.09 -6.83
C GLU A 125 10.75 0.04 -7.84
N SER A 126 9.95 -1.00 -8.02
CA SER A 126 8.83 -0.97 -8.96
C SER A 126 7.68 -0.14 -8.41
N LEU A 127 6.99 0.59 -9.27
CA LEU A 127 5.73 1.24 -8.92
C LEU A 127 4.62 0.20 -8.86
N LEU A 128 3.92 0.15 -7.73
CA LEU A 128 2.90 -0.84 -7.43
C LEU A 128 1.56 -0.16 -7.13
N LEU A 129 0.47 -0.73 -7.60
CA LEU A 129 -0.87 -0.44 -7.11
C LEU A 129 -1.26 -1.50 -6.09
N ILE A 130 -1.43 -1.09 -4.83
CA ILE A 130 -2.02 -1.93 -3.80
C ILE A 130 -3.52 -1.67 -3.69
N SER A 131 -4.31 -2.73 -3.64
CA SER A 131 -5.75 -2.69 -3.40
C SER A 131 -6.09 -3.65 -2.28
N ILE A 132 -6.45 -3.12 -1.11
CA ILE A 132 -6.76 -3.89 0.10
C ILE A 132 -8.21 -3.67 0.50
N ALA A 133 -8.89 -4.74 0.88
CA ALA A 133 -10.24 -4.61 1.39
C ALA A 133 -10.21 -4.00 2.81
N THR A 134 -11.17 -3.13 3.12
CA THR A 134 -11.22 -2.40 4.41
C THR A 134 -11.86 -3.22 5.53
N GLY A 135 -12.52 -4.33 5.20
CA GLY A 135 -13.13 -5.25 6.15
C GLY A 135 -14.39 -5.91 5.60
N PHE A 136 -15.09 -6.63 6.49
CA PHE A 136 -16.38 -7.26 6.20
C PHE A 136 -17.45 -6.73 7.14
N THR A 137 -18.64 -6.46 6.59
CA THR A 137 -19.82 -6.10 7.38
C THR A 137 -20.53 -7.34 7.89
N HIS A 138 -21.07 -7.26 9.11
CA HIS A 138 -21.80 -8.37 9.75
C HIS A 138 -22.98 -8.91 8.89
N HIS A 139 -23.54 -8.09 8.00
CA HIS A 139 -24.65 -8.49 7.11
C HIS A 139 -24.29 -9.59 6.09
N GLY A 140 -23.00 -9.79 5.79
CA GLY A 140 -22.53 -10.88 4.91
C GLY A 140 -22.31 -12.22 5.62
N LYS A 141 -22.32 -12.24 6.96
CA LYS A 141 -22.03 -13.47 7.74
C LYS A 141 -23.25 -14.39 7.85
N SER A 142 -24.46 -13.81 7.84
CA SER A 142 -25.73 -14.54 7.94
C SER A 142 -26.25 -15.09 6.59
N THR A 143 -25.81 -14.52 5.47
CA THR A 143 -26.29 -14.86 4.12
C THR A 143 -25.38 -15.83 3.36
N GLY A 144 -24.35 -16.36 4.00
CA GLY A 144 -23.41 -17.31 3.40
C GLY A 144 -22.43 -16.70 2.39
N THR A 145 -22.59 -15.42 2.04
CA THR A 145 -21.77 -14.72 1.05
C THR A 145 -21.12 -13.46 1.66
N PRO A 146 -19.87 -13.52 2.15
CA PRO A 146 -19.19 -12.35 2.71
C PRO A 146 -19.08 -11.24 1.67
N LYS A 147 -19.50 -10.02 2.05
CA LYS A 147 -19.35 -8.80 1.25
C LYS A 147 -18.36 -7.86 1.91
N VAL A 148 -17.50 -7.29 1.09
CA VAL A 148 -16.51 -6.30 1.50
C VAL A 148 -17.22 -4.97 1.78
N ASP A 149 -16.79 -4.25 2.81
CA ASP A 149 -17.36 -2.94 3.14
C ASP A 149 -16.84 -1.84 2.20
N GLY A 150 -15.59 -1.96 1.79
CA GLY A 150 -14.94 -1.08 0.83
C GLY A 150 -13.49 -1.47 0.56
N TRP A 151 -12.82 -0.63 -0.21
CA TRP A 151 -11.47 -0.87 -0.69
C TRP A 151 -10.60 0.36 -0.42
N ALA A 152 -9.40 0.13 0.08
CA ALA A 152 -8.35 1.12 0.13
C ALA A 152 -7.35 0.85 -0.99
N ARG A 153 -7.03 1.89 -1.77
CA ARG A 153 -6.15 1.81 -2.92
C ARG A 153 -5.07 2.87 -2.83
N MET A 154 -3.86 2.53 -3.26
CA MET A 154 -2.72 3.43 -3.21
C MET A 154 -1.70 3.05 -4.28
N LEU A 155 -1.15 4.05 -4.97
CA LEU A 155 0.11 3.90 -5.71
C LEU A 155 1.27 3.99 -4.74
N CYS A 156 2.18 3.04 -4.81
CA CYS A 156 3.20 2.86 -3.79
C CYS A 156 4.47 2.18 -4.28
N LYS A 157 5.52 2.32 -3.49
CA LYS A 157 6.71 1.44 -3.53
C LYS A 157 6.82 0.67 -2.21
N LEU A 158 7.53 -0.45 -2.26
CA LEU A 158 7.83 -1.22 -1.06
C LEU A 158 8.99 -0.55 -0.30
N ASN A 159 8.75 -0.21 0.97
CA ASN A 159 9.68 0.54 1.83
C ASN A 159 10.20 -0.30 3.01
N SER A 160 10.06 -1.63 2.95
CA SER A 160 10.55 -2.51 3.99
C SER A 160 11.92 -3.06 3.64
N ASP A 161 12.82 -3.04 4.61
CA ASP A 161 13.97 -3.92 4.60
C ASP A 161 13.48 -5.37 4.69
N ILE A 162 13.55 -6.07 3.57
CA ILE A 162 13.22 -7.50 3.50
C ILE A 162 14.40 -8.28 4.10
N ASP A 163 14.47 -8.32 5.43
CA ASP A 163 15.44 -9.11 6.17
C ASP A 163 14.80 -10.34 6.80
N PHE A 164 15.38 -11.51 6.49
CA PHE A 164 14.89 -12.78 7.00
C PHE A 164 15.75 -13.21 8.18
N THR A 165 15.17 -13.19 9.38
CA THR A 165 15.81 -13.75 10.58
C THR A 165 15.15 -15.09 10.89
N SER A 166 15.86 -16.21 10.75
CA SER A 166 15.32 -17.53 11.12
C SER A 166 15.27 -17.67 12.64
N GLY A 167 14.10 -17.44 13.25
CA GLY A 167 13.83 -17.66 14.67
C GLY A 167 12.99 -18.93 14.93
N ALA A 168 12.75 -19.25 16.20
CA ALA A 168 11.99 -20.44 16.64
C ALA A 168 10.48 -20.40 16.34
N ASN A 169 9.96 -19.30 15.79
CA ASN A 169 8.55 -19.12 15.42
C ASN A 169 8.39 -19.13 13.89
N ALA A 170 7.17 -19.40 13.41
CA ALA A 170 6.84 -19.29 12.00
C ALA A 170 7.28 -17.92 11.47
N SER A 171 8.16 -17.92 10.46
CA SER A 171 8.73 -16.71 9.90
C SER A 171 7.62 -15.88 9.24
N SER A 172 7.28 -14.75 9.85
CA SER A 172 6.40 -13.74 9.25
C SER A 172 7.25 -12.57 8.80
N ILE A 173 6.80 -11.90 7.74
CA ILE A 173 7.40 -10.66 7.25
C ILE A 173 6.37 -9.56 7.32
N GLN A 174 6.81 -8.40 7.81
CA GLN A 174 6.05 -7.17 7.75
C GLN A 174 6.44 -6.43 6.47
N LEU A 175 5.45 -6.07 5.66
CA LEU A 175 5.62 -5.26 4.47
C LEU A 175 4.97 -3.91 4.70
N GLU A 176 5.72 -2.85 4.40
CA GLU A 176 5.32 -1.47 4.43
C GLU A 176 5.40 -0.90 3.02
N PHE A 177 4.28 -0.39 2.55
CA PHE A 177 4.15 0.29 1.27
C PHE A 177 3.92 1.77 1.53
N VAL A 178 4.71 2.63 0.88
CA VAL A 178 4.63 4.10 1.04
C VAL A 178 4.08 4.74 -0.22
N SER A 179 3.30 5.81 -0.06
CA SER A 179 2.60 6.46 -1.16
C SER A 179 3.56 7.14 -2.16
N TYR A 180 3.30 6.92 -3.44
CA TYR A 180 4.05 7.47 -4.57
C TYR A 180 3.07 8.03 -5.61
N LYS A 181 3.45 9.12 -6.28
CA LYS A 181 2.71 9.67 -7.42
C LYS A 181 3.16 9.01 -8.73
N ASN A 182 2.37 9.21 -9.78
CA ASN A 182 2.74 8.78 -11.12
C ASN A 182 4.05 9.48 -11.56
N PRO A 183 5.09 8.73 -11.97
CA PRO A 183 6.32 9.33 -12.45
C PRO A 183 6.11 10.15 -13.72
N VAL A 184 7.03 11.09 -13.97
CA VAL A 184 7.05 11.88 -15.21
C VAL A 184 7.97 11.22 -16.23
N GLY A 185 7.55 11.14 -17.49
CA GLY A 185 8.40 10.69 -18.60
C GLY A 185 7.98 9.34 -19.19
N ALA A 186 8.96 8.54 -19.65
CA ALA A 186 8.71 7.28 -20.35
C ALA A 186 8.03 6.21 -19.47
N ASP A 187 8.18 6.31 -18.15
CA ASP A 187 7.62 5.38 -17.17
C ASP A 187 6.23 5.83 -16.65
N ALA A 188 5.70 6.95 -17.16
CA ALA A 188 4.41 7.47 -16.74
C ALA A 188 3.26 6.50 -17.10
N ILE A 189 2.40 6.25 -16.13
CA ILE A 189 1.16 5.50 -16.33
C ILE A 189 0.23 6.34 -17.21
N ALA A 190 -0.26 5.73 -18.31
CA ALA A 190 -1.23 6.35 -19.19
C ALA A 190 -2.60 6.50 -18.53
N ALA A 191 -3.33 7.56 -18.88
CA ALA A 191 -4.70 7.75 -18.40
C ALA A 191 -5.62 6.61 -18.89
N GLY A 192 -6.48 6.13 -17.99
CA GLY A 192 -7.37 4.98 -18.17
C GLY A 192 -6.70 3.62 -17.95
N ALA A 193 -5.40 3.58 -17.63
CA ALA A 193 -4.70 2.32 -17.42
C ALA A 193 -5.16 1.62 -16.14
N LEU A 194 -5.48 2.36 -15.08
CA LEU A 194 -5.94 1.78 -13.81
C LEU A 194 -7.41 1.34 -13.91
N GLU A 195 -8.24 2.07 -14.67
CA GLU A 195 -9.62 1.68 -15.01
C GLU A 195 -9.68 0.31 -15.73
N ALA A 196 -8.66 -0.04 -16.52
CA ALA A 196 -8.62 -1.29 -17.27
C ALA A 196 -8.28 -2.54 -16.42
N ILE A 197 -7.94 -2.36 -15.14
CA ILE A 197 -7.53 -3.47 -14.27
C ILE A 197 -8.72 -4.37 -13.97
N THR A 198 -8.56 -5.66 -14.33
CA THR A 198 -9.50 -6.71 -13.93
C THR A 198 -8.95 -7.42 -12.70
N PHE A 199 -9.69 -7.37 -11.60
CA PHE A 199 -9.33 -8.06 -10.37
C PHE A 199 -9.78 -9.52 -10.42
N ALA A 200 -8.85 -10.44 -10.17
CA ALA A 200 -9.16 -11.86 -10.05
C ALA A 200 -10.10 -12.13 -8.86
N ASN A 201 -10.85 -13.22 -8.90
CA ASN A 201 -11.66 -13.63 -7.77
C ASN A 201 -10.80 -14.34 -6.71
N ILE A 202 -10.94 -13.95 -5.44
CA ILE A 202 -10.34 -14.68 -4.30
C ILE A 202 -11.40 -15.52 -3.60
N ALA A 203 -11.04 -16.75 -3.23
CA ALA A 203 -11.82 -17.61 -2.36
C ALA A 203 -11.40 -17.39 -0.90
N TRP A 204 -12.26 -16.77 -0.09
CA TRP A 204 -11.95 -16.53 1.32
C TRP A 204 -12.32 -17.72 2.21
N LYS A 205 -11.35 -18.24 2.97
CA LYS A 205 -11.52 -19.39 3.90
C LYS A 205 -12.15 -20.63 3.26
N GLY A 206 -11.82 -20.92 2.00
CA GLY A 206 -12.39 -22.05 1.27
C GLY A 206 -13.89 -21.94 0.99
N LYS A 207 -14.50 -20.77 1.17
CA LYS A 207 -15.89 -20.51 0.74
C LYS A 207 -15.90 -19.92 -0.66
N ALA A 208 -16.83 -20.40 -1.48
CA ALA A 208 -17.01 -20.06 -2.91
C ALA A 208 -17.55 -18.64 -3.15
N THR A 209 -17.16 -17.68 -2.32
CA THR A 209 -17.46 -16.28 -2.57
C THR A 209 -16.33 -15.66 -3.33
N ASN A 210 -16.53 -15.57 -4.63
CA ASN A 210 -15.71 -14.79 -5.53
C ASN A 210 -15.82 -13.31 -5.12
N ILE A 211 -14.82 -12.84 -4.37
CA ILE A 211 -14.69 -11.43 -4.01
C ILE A 211 -13.78 -10.79 -5.04
N ALA A 212 -14.33 -9.88 -5.86
CA ALA A 212 -13.58 -9.03 -6.77
C ALA A 212 -13.58 -7.59 -6.26
N SER A 213 -12.47 -6.88 -6.45
CA SER A 213 -12.45 -5.43 -6.27
C SER A 213 -13.28 -4.77 -7.37
N PRO A 214 -14.10 -3.74 -7.05
CA PRO A 214 -14.79 -2.98 -8.06
C PRO A 214 -13.78 -2.27 -8.98
N VAL A 215 -14.22 -1.98 -10.20
CA VAL A 215 -13.44 -1.25 -11.20
C VAL A 215 -13.05 0.13 -10.63
N ILE A 216 -11.82 0.55 -10.89
CA ILE A 216 -11.36 1.89 -10.53
C ILE A 216 -12.07 2.87 -11.46
N THR A 217 -12.68 3.92 -10.91
CA THR A 217 -13.35 4.96 -11.72
C THR A 217 -12.36 6.04 -12.15
N ALA A 218 -12.61 6.74 -13.26
CA ALA A 218 -11.77 7.84 -13.71
C ALA A 218 -11.43 8.91 -12.63
N PRO A 219 -12.37 9.32 -11.74
CA PRO A 219 -12.03 10.23 -10.64
C PRO A 219 -11.07 9.61 -9.62
N GLU A 220 -11.24 8.32 -9.32
CA GLU A 220 -10.34 7.60 -8.40
C GLU A 220 -8.95 7.43 -9.03
N GLU A 221 -8.88 7.13 -10.33
CA GLU A 221 -7.62 7.06 -11.04
C GLU A 221 -6.85 8.38 -10.96
N ALA A 222 -7.51 9.52 -11.17
CA ALA A 222 -6.85 10.82 -11.06
C ALA A 222 -6.22 11.07 -9.67
N LEU A 223 -6.91 10.67 -8.60
CA LEU A 223 -6.40 10.76 -7.22
C LEU A 223 -5.23 9.79 -6.99
N LEU A 224 -5.34 8.56 -7.48
CA LEU A 224 -4.27 7.56 -7.38
C LEU A 224 -3.01 8.02 -8.12
N LEU A 225 -3.14 8.55 -9.34
CA LEU A 225 -2.02 9.09 -10.11
C LEU A 225 -1.37 10.32 -9.43
N ALA A 226 -2.11 11.08 -8.62
CA ALA A 226 -1.58 12.15 -7.77
C ALA A 226 -0.90 11.64 -6.49
N GLY A 227 -0.87 10.32 -6.29
CA GLY A 227 -0.29 9.63 -5.14
C GLY A 227 -1.12 9.76 -3.86
N ASP A 228 -2.44 9.98 -3.98
CA ASP A 228 -3.38 9.95 -2.86
C ASP A 228 -3.79 8.51 -2.51
N ILE A 229 -4.26 8.33 -1.27
CA ILE A 229 -4.94 7.10 -0.85
C ILE A 229 -6.43 7.26 -1.13
N VAL A 230 -7.00 6.32 -1.88
CA VAL A 230 -8.43 6.30 -2.22
C VAL A 230 -9.14 5.27 -1.38
N LEU A 231 -10.21 5.70 -0.70
CA LEU A 231 -11.13 4.81 0.02
C LEU A 231 -12.47 4.75 -0.73
N SER A 232 -12.79 3.58 -1.27
CA SER A 232 -13.99 3.34 -2.08
C SER A 232 -14.96 2.43 -1.31
N PRO A 233 -16.07 2.95 -0.77
CA PRO A 233 -17.08 2.12 -0.12
C PRO A 233 -17.82 1.27 -1.16
N ASP A 234 -17.98 -0.02 -0.89
CA ASP A 234 -18.70 -0.97 -1.77
C ASP A 234 -20.16 -1.19 -1.30
N LEU A 235 -20.47 -0.74 -0.09
CA LEU A 235 -21.82 -0.78 0.48
C LEU A 235 -22.30 0.63 0.80
N THR A 236 -23.44 1.02 0.21
CA THR A 236 -24.16 2.24 0.61
C THR A 236 -25.15 1.90 1.72
N TYR A 237 -25.00 2.52 2.88
CA TYR A 237 -25.96 2.36 3.98
C TYR A 237 -27.12 3.36 3.82
N SER A 238 -28.30 2.88 3.48
CA SER A 238 -29.54 3.67 3.65
C SER A 238 -30.06 3.49 5.08
N TYR A 239 -30.23 4.59 5.81
CA TYR A 239 -31.01 4.58 7.05
C TYR A 239 -32.50 4.66 6.67
N ALA A 240 -33.31 3.75 7.20
CA ALA A 240 -34.77 3.86 7.20
C ALA A 240 -35.25 4.50 8.50
#